data_AF-A0A8S3HSZ2-F1
#
_entry.id   AF-A0A8S3HSZ2-F1
#
_cell.length_a   1.000
_cell.length_b   1.000
_cell.length_c   1.000
_cell.angle_alpha   90.00
_cell.angle_beta   90.00
_cell.angle_gamma   90.00
#
_symmetry.space_group_name_H-M   'P 1'
#
loop_
_entity.id
_entity.type
_entity.pdbx_description
1 polymer ?
#
loop_
_entity_poly.entity_id
_entity_poly.type
_entity_poly.pdbx_seq_one_letter_code
_entity_poly.pdbx_strand_id
1 'polypeptide(L)'
;MLKLFQHIRFSTTRLMFSTIKPPWCSNLPRPQYSSLERISIPSQEWFQVYRVRPNVFAIYEPYHWEETISYLVVGSKHSLLIDTGMGIGNIQKVIDALVPSSATLKVINTHTHHDHTGDNWRFPGRLSGVDSDFVKQNSK
;
A
#
# COMPACT_ATOMS: atom_id res chain seq x y z
N MET A 1 -54.85 34.22 -14.33
CA MET A 1 -53.73 34.13 -15.29
C MET A 1 -52.84 32.97 -14.87
N LEU A 2 -52.58 32.07 -15.81
CA LEU A 2 -52.11 30.69 -15.60
C LEU A 2 -50.62 30.63 -15.21
N LYS A 3 -50.28 29.65 -14.35
CA LYS A 3 -48.93 29.29 -13.88
C LYS A 3 -48.03 28.86 -15.06
N LEU A 4 -46.77 29.32 -15.07
CA LEU A 4 -45.73 28.80 -15.97
C LEU A 4 -44.45 28.49 -15.18
N PHE A 5 -44.38 27.30 -14.59
CA PHE A 5 -43.13 26.70 -14.09
C PHE A 5 -43.18 25.21 -14.37
N GLN A 6 -42.47 24.78 -15.42
CA GLN A 6 -42.26 23.40 -15.85
C GLN A 6 -41.47 23.49 -17.16
N HIS A 7 -40.29 22.92 -17.42
CA HIS A 7 -39.52 21.82 -16.87
C HIS A 7 -38.02 22.09 -17.14
N ILE A 8 -37.15 21.96 -16.13
CA ILE A 8 -35.72 21.71 -16.38
C ILE A 8 -35.55 20.20 -16.24
N ARG A 9 -35.41 19.49 -17.37
CA ARG A 9 -35.02 18.08 -17.37
C ARG A 9 -33.51 18.01 -17.20
N PHE A 10 -33.05 17.65 -16.00
CA PHE A 10 -31.67 17.21 -15.81
C PHE A 10 -31.51 15.87 -16.52
N SER A 11 -30.80 15.88 -17.65
CA SER A 11 -30.33 14.66 -18.30
C SER A 11 -29.29 14.04 -17.38
N THR A 12 -29.67 12.96 -16.68
CA THR A 12 -28.71 12.13 -15.96
C THR A 12 -27.82 11.44 -16.98
N THR A 13 -26.70 12.07 -17.34
CA THR A 13 -25.62 11.40 -18.06
C THR A 13 -25.15 10.25 -17.18
N ARG A 14 -25.58 9.03 -17.52
CA ARG A 14 -25.11 7.81 -16.89
C ARG A 14 -23.61 7.72 -17.16
N LEU A 15 -22.77 7.96 -16.15
CA LEU A 15 -21.35 7.65 -16.24
C LEU A 15 -21.23 6.17 -16.60
N MET A 16 -20.82 5.89 -17.83
CA MET A 16 -20.38 4.57 -18.25
C MET A 16 -19.03 4.34 -17.58
N PHE A 17 -19.04 3.73 -16.39
CA PHE A 17 -17.82 3.15 -15.86
C PHE A 17 -17.38 2.04 -16.81
N SER A 18 -16.13 2.11 -17.28
CA SER A 18 -15.54 1.02 -18.06
C SER A 18 -15.63 -0.27 -17.26
N THR A 19 -16.37 -1.24 -17.77
CA THR A 19 -16.49 -2.59 -17.19
C THR A 19 -15.32 -3.50 -17.58
N ILE A 20 -14.37 -2.99 -18.37
CA ILE A 20 -13.21 -3.75 -18.84
C ILE A 20 -12.21 -3.84 -17.69
N LYS A 21 -12.17 -5.00 -17.02
CA LYS A 21 -11.07 -5.32 -16.12
C LYS A 21 -9.78 -5.44 -16.94
N PRO A 22 -8.70 -4.75 -16.55
CA PRO A 22 -7.46 -4.84 -17.29
C PRO A 22 -6.89 -6.27 -17.19
N PRO A 23 -6.26 -6.82 -18.25
CA PRO A 23 -5.85 -8.22 -18.29
C PRO A 23 -4.93 -8.66 -17.15
N TRP A 24 -4.10 -7.74 -16.63
CA TRP A 24 -3.12 -8.05 -15.59
C TRP A 24 -3.77 -8.56 -14.29
N CYS A 25 -4.98 -8.09 -13.95
CA CYS A 25 -5.67 -8.46 -12.71
C CYS A 25 -6.62 -9.66 -12.86
N SER A 26 -6.64 -10.31 -14.04
CA SER A 26 -7.56 -11.41 -14.35
C SER A 26 -7.37 -12.65 -13.47
N ASN A 27 -6.15 -12.85 -12.95
CA ASN A 27 -5.75 -14.04 -12.18
C ASN A 27 -5.38 -13.72 -10.72
N LEU A 28 -5.96 -12.66 -10.15
CA LEU A 28 -5.76 -12.31 -8.75
C LEU A 28 -6.83 -12.96 -7.85
N PRO A 29 -6.49 -13.33 -6.59
CA PRO A 29 -5.16 -13.26 -5.99
C PRO A 29 -4.21 -14.34 -6.55
N ARG A 30 -2.90 -14.08 -6.51
CA ARG A 30 -1.88 -15.03 -7.00
C ARG A 30 -1.91 -16.34 -6.18
N PRO A 31 -1.86 -17.55 -6.80
CA PRO A 31 -1.96 -18.83 -6.10
C PRO A 31 -0.95 -19.02 -4.96
N GLN A 32 0.23 -18.40 -5.07
CA GLN A 32 1.30 -18.44 -4.09
C GLN A 32 0.83 -17.99 -2.69
N TYR A 33 -0.11 -17.04 -2.63
CA TYR A 33 -0.64 -16.54 -1.37
C TYR A 33 -1.69 -17.45 -0.73
N SER A 34 -2.23 -18.43 -1.46
CA SER A 34 -3.31 -19.31 -0.96
C SER A 34 -2.88 -20.18 0.24
N SER A 35 -1.58 -20.43 0.37
CA SER A 35 -1.00 -21.23 1.47
C SER A 35 -0.62 -20.39 2.70
N LEU A 36 -0.73 -19.06 2.63
CA LEU A 36 -0.29 -18.15 3.68
C LEU A 36 -1.47 -17.67 4.53
N GLU A 37 -1.21 -17.47 5.83
CA GLU A 37 -2.17 -16.82 6.73
C GLU A 37 -2.33 -15.35 6.32
N ARG A 38 -3.56 -14.96 5.97
CA ARG A 38 -3.91 -13.56 5.70
C ARG A 38 -4.21 -12.85 7.02
N ILE A 39 -3.51 -11.75 7.28
CA ILE A 39 -3.74 -10.89 8.43
C ILE A 39 -4.71 -9.78 8.03
N SER A 40 -5.83 -9.68 8.75
CA SER A 40 -6.84 -8.65 8.49
C SER A 40 -6.46 -7.33 9.15
N ILE A 41 -6.34 -6.26 8.35
CA ILE A 41 -6.16 -4.88 8.82
C ILE A 41 -7.30 -4.03 8.23
N PRO A 42 -8.49 -4.01 8.87
CA PRO A 42 -9.69 -3.41 8.28
C PRO A 42 -9.56 -1.92 7.94
N SER A 43 -8.67 -1.20 8.61
CA SER A 43 -8.42 0.22 8.36
C SER A 43 -7.63 0.49 7.08
N GLN A 44 -7.10 -0.55 6.41
CA GLN A 44 -6.20 -0.44 5.26
C GLN A 44 -6.49 -1.51 4.20
N GLU A 45 -7.68 -1.46 3.58
CA GLU A 45 -8.13 -2.45 2.59
C GLU A 45 -7.32 -2.48 1.29
N TRP A 46 -6.52 -1.43 1.05
CA TRP A 46 -5.57 -1.38 -0.07
C TRP A 46 -4.53 -2.49 -0.01
N PHE A 47 -4.10 -2.89 1.20
CA PHE A 47 -3.09 -3.92 1.37
C PHE A 47 -3.71 -5.30 1.62
N GLN A 48 -3.09 -6.32 1.05
CA GLN A 48 -3.25 -7.70 1.49
C GLN A 48 -2.00 -8.09 2.27
N VAL A 49 -2.16 -8.36 3.56
CA VAL A 49 -1.05 -8.70 4.45
C VAL A 49 -1.01 -10.20 4.68
N TYR A 50 0.15 -10.82 4.46
CA TYR A 50 0.35 -12.26 4.62
C TYR A 50 1.51 -12.55 5.58
N ARG A 51 1.30 -13.47 6.52
CA ARG A 51 2.40 -13.99 7.34
C ARG A 51 3.17 -15.03 6.53
N VAL A 52 4.42 -14.73 6.18
CA VAL A 52 5.28 -15.65 5.41
C VAL A 52 6.07 -16.60 6.33
N ARG A 53 6.45 -16.12 7.52
CA ARG A 53 7.14 -16.86 8.59
C ARG A 53 6.77 -16.25 9.94
N PRO A 54 7.09 -16.90 11.08
CA PRO A 54 6.99 -16.25 12.37
C PRO A 54 7.68 -14.89 12.35
N ASN A 55 6.93 -13.83 12.69
CA ASN A 55 7.36 -12.43 12.70
C ASN A 55 7.83 -11.84 11.37
N VAL A 56 7.50 -12.46 10.22
CA VAL A 56 7.80 -11.91 8.90
C VAL A 56 6.50 -11.81 8.10
N PHE A 57 6.24 -10.62 7.57
CA PHE A 57 5.01 -10.32 6.84
C PHE A 57 5.33 -9.74 5.47
N ALA A 58 4.57 -10.18 4.47
CA ALA A 58 4.49 -9.53 3.16
C ALA A 58 3.28 -8.58 3.15
N ILE A 59 3.49 -7.34 2.76
CA ILE A 59 2.47 -6.29 2.64
C ILE A 59 2.30 -6.02 1.14
N TYR A 60 1.29 -6.65 0.54
CA TYR A 60 1.09 -6.71 -0.90
C TYR A 60 0.02 -5.71 -1.38
N GLU A 61 0.27 -5.05 -2.51
CA GLU A 61 -0.61 -4.07 -3.16
C GLU A 61 -1.24 -4.64 -4.46
N PRO A 62 -2.33 -5.43 -4.37
CA PRO A 62 -2.89 -6.17 -5.51
C PRO A 62 -3.62 -5.32 -6.55
N TYR A 63 -3.84 -4.04 -6.27
CA TYR A 63 -4.73 -3.19 -7.06
C TYR A 63 -3.99 -2.26 -8.02
N HIS A 64 -2.68 -2.47 -8.17
CA HIS A 64 -1.83 -1.84 -9.18
C HIS A 64 -1.07 -2.91 -9.97
N TRP A 65 -0.75 -2.64 -11.24
CA TRP A 65 -0.16 -3.62 -12.16
C TRP A 65 1.25 -4.08 -11.76
N GLU A 66 1.97 -3.27 -10.99
CA GLU A 66 3.30 -3.61 -10.45
C GLU A 66 3.23 -4.62 -9.31
N GLU A 67 2.07 -4.78 -8.67
CA GLU A 67 1.85 -5.78 -7.64
C GLU A 67 2.90 -5.70 -6.50
N THR A 68 3.26 -4.47 -6.15
CA THR A 68 4.30 -4.09 -5.19
C THR A 68 4.16 -4.84 -3.86
N ILE A 69 5.31 -5.25 -3.30
CA ILE A 69 5.39 -5.95 -2.02
C ILE A 69 6.45 -5.29 -1.14
N SER A 70 6.00 -4.75 -0.01
CA SER A 70 6.88 -4.41 1.12
C SER A 70 7.00 -5.58 2.08
N TYR A 71 8.09 -5.64 2.83
CA TYR A 71 8.28 -6.67 3.87
C TYR A 71 8.47 -6.06 5.25
N LEU A 72 7.85 -6.68 6.25
CA LEU A 72 8.02 -6.31 7.66
C LEU A 72 8.63 -7.49 8.42
N VAL A 73 9.77 -7.25 9.07
CA VAL A 73 10.39 -8.17 10.02
C VAL A 73 10.20 -7.60 11.42
N VAL A 74 9.44 -8.29 12.27
CA VAL A 74 9.15 -7.88 13.64
C VAL A 74 10.16 -8.52 14.59
N GLY A 75 10.90 -7.69 15.33
CA GLY A 75 11.84 -8.15 16.36
C GLY A 75 11.44 -7.64 17.74
N SER A 76 12.05 -8.22 18.77
CA SER A 76 11.74 -7.88 20.17
C SER A 76 12.22 -6.49 20.60
N LYS A 77 13.33 -5.99 20.01
CA LYS A 77 13.88 -4.65 20.25
C LYS A 77 13.75 -3.73 19.06
N HIS A 78 14.00 -4.27 17.87
CA HIS A 78 13.94 -3.54 16.61
C HIS A 78 13.08 -4.29 15.62
N SER A 79 12.25 -3.57 14.87
CA SER A 79 11.54 -4.08 13.70
C SER A 79 12.05 -3.36 12.46
N LEU A 80 12.00 -4.02 11.31
CA LEU A 80 12.49 -3.49 10.04
C LEU A 80 11.36 -3.54 9.00
N LEU A 81 11.00 -2.38 8.48
CA LEU A 81 10.22 -2.26 7.25
C LEU A 81 11.20 -2.15 6.08
N ILE A 82 11.00 -2.98 5.07
CA ILE A 82 11.71 -2.97 3.78
C ILE A 82 10.70 -2.47 2.75
N ASP A 83 11.01 -1.30 2.18
CA ASP A 83 10.20 -0.53 1.24
C ASP A 83 8.89 0.01 1.82
N THR A 84 8.46 1.18 1.35
CA THR A 84 7.24 1.85 1.83
C THR A 84 6.06 1.71 0.86
N GLY A 85 6.24 1.00 -0.25
CA GLY A 85 5.17 0.75 -1.21
C GLY A 85 4.89 1.95 -2.12
N MET A 86 3.76 1.91 -2.82
CA MET A 86 3.36 2.93 -3.80
C MET A 86 2.85 4.24 -3.19
N GLY A 87 2.60 4.29 -1.87
CA GLY A 87 2.02 5.46 -1.20
C GLY A 87 0.51 5.70 -1.45
N ILE A 88 -0.20 4.71 -2.01
CA ILE A 88 -1.66 4.78 -2.23
C ILE A 88 -2.42 4.49 -0.93
N GLY A 89 -2.09 3.36 -0.30
CA GLY A 89 -2.52 3.07 1.08
C GLY A 89 -1.66 3.80 2.10
N ASN A 90 -2.04 3.73 3.38
CA ASN A 90 -1.23 4.22 4.49
C ASN A 90 -0.53 3.04 5.15
N ILE A 91 0.69 2.73 4.68
CA ILE A 91 1.43 1.55 5.17
C ILE A 91 1.77 1.68 6.65
N GLN A 92 1.96 2.90 7.17
CA GLN A 92 2.23 3.14 8.60
C GLN A 92 1.13 2.56 9.50
N LYS A 93 -0.15 2.61 9.09
CA LYS A 93 -1.24 1.98 9.84
C LYS A 93 -1.17 0.45 9.87
N VAL A 94 -0.64 -0.17 8.82
CA VAL A 94 -0.33 -1.61 8.82
C VAL A 94 0.80 -1.91 9.81
N ILE A 95 1.85 -1.09 9.81
CA ILE A 95 2.99 -1.27 10.73
C ILE A 95 2.57 -1.09 12.19
N ASP A 96 1.80 -0.04 12.51
CA ASP A 96 1.31 0.24 13.86
C ASP A 96 0.47 -0.92 14.43
N ALA A 97 -0.21 -1.68 13.57
CA ALA A 97 -1.02 -2.83 13.97
C ALA A 97 -0.19 -4.11 14.22
N LEU A 98 1.00 -4.23 13.63
CA LEU A 98 1.81 -5.45 13.66
C LEU A 98 3.05 -5.32 14.55
N VAL A 99 3.56 -4.11 14.73
CA VAL A 99 4.78 -3.85 15.51
C VAL A 99 4.42 -3.51 16.95
N PRO A 100 4.98 -4.21 17.94
CA PRO A 100 4.81 -3.85 19.35
C PRO A 100 5.29 -2.43 19.63
N SER A 101 4.56 -1.67 20.43
CA SER A 101 4.93 -0.29 20.80
C SER A 101 6.27 -0.16 21.53
N SER A 102 6.77 -1.25 22.11
CA SER A 102 8.09 -1.33 22.76
C SER A 102 9.26 -1.49 21.78
N ALA A 103 8.99 -1.86 20.51
CA ALA A 103 10.02 -2.07 19.51
C ALA A 103 10.28 -0.79 18.71
N THR A 104 11.54 -0.48 18.43
CA THR A 104 11.91 0.63 17.54
C THR A 104 11.81 0.19 16.08
N LEU A 105 11.05 0.92 15.26
CA LEU A 105 10.98 0.70 13.82
C LEU A 105 12.15 1.35 13.09
N LYS A 106 12.82 0.59 12.21
CA LYS A 106 13.72 1.08 11.16
C LYS A 106 13.08 0.86 9.79
N VAL A 107 13.36 1.74 8.85
CA VAL A 107 12.86 1.63 7.47
C VAL A 107 14.05 1.65 6.51
N ILE A 108 14.06 0.76 5.53
CA ILE A 108 15.06 0.74 4.45
C ILE A 108 14.34 0.69 3.11
N ASN A 109 14.78 1.48 2.14
CA ASN A 109 14.41 1.24 0.74
C ASN A 109 15.46 0.39 0.04
N THR A 110 15.01 -0.56 -0.77
CA THR A 110 15.87 -1.38 -1.63
C THR A 110 16.47 -0.56 -2.77
N HIS A 111 15.70 0.39 -3.31
CA HIS A 111 16.11 1.37 -4.31
C HIS A 111 15.10 2.54 -4.38
N THR A 112 15.24 3.45 -5.33
CA THR A 112 14.51 4.73 -5.37
C THR A 112 13.40 4.81 -6.42
N HIS A 113 12.88 3.66 -6.88
CA HIS A 113 11.68 3.69 -7.70
C HIS A 113 10.44 3.95 -6.83
N HIS A 114 9.41 4.52 -7.46
CA HIS A 114 8.24 5.06 -6.76
C HIS A 114 7.48 4.00 -5.96
N ASP A 115 7.46 2.76 -6.44
CA ASP A 115 6.87 1.60 -5.77
C ASP A 115 7.58 1.18 -4.49
N HIS A 116 8.77 1.72 -4.23
CA HIS A 116 9.51 1.44 -3.01
C HIS A 116 9.56 2.63 -2.05
N THR A 117 9.29 3.85 -2.53
CA THR A 117 9.47 5.10 -1.78
C THR A 117 8.19 5.87 -1.50
N GLY A 118 7.04 5.45 -2.05
CA GLY A 118 5.82 6.26 -2.11
C GLY A 118 5.28 6.74 -0.76
N ASP A 119 5.59 6.05 0.34
CA ASP A 119 5.15 6.39 1.69
C ASP A 119 6.30 6.81 2.63
N ASN A 120 7.50 7.11 2.08
CA ASN A 120 8.69 7.50 2.84
C ASN A 120 8.44 8.68 3.80
N TRP A 121 7.68 9.67 3.35
CA TRP A 121 7.32 10.86 4.12
C TRP A 121 6.62 10.57 5.46
N ARG A 122 6.05 9.38 5.64
CA ARG A 122 5.42 8.94 6.91
C ARG A 122 6.42 8.50 7.98
N PHE A 123 7.69 8.33 7.62
CA PHE A 123 8.73 7.75 8.48
C PHE A 123 9.89 8.72 8.76
N PRO A 124 9.62 9.94 9.27
CA PRO A 124 10.66 10.94 9.50
C PRO A 124 11.73 10.42 10.48
N GLY A 125 13.00 10.54 10.09
CA GLY A 125 14.14 10.13 10.92
C GLY A 125 14.32 8.62 11.10
N ARG A 126 13.53 7.77 10.41
CA ARG A 126 13.62 6.30 10.50
C ARG A 126 14.16 5.64 9.22
N LEU A 127 14.22 6.40 8.13
CA LEU A 127 14.62 5.90 6.82
C LEU A 127 16.15 5.77 6.69
N SER A 128 16.60 4.65 6.15
CA SER A 128 17.98 4.38 5.77
C SER A 128 18.04 3.95 4.30
N GLY A 129 19.13 4.30 3.61
CA GLY A 129 19.36 3.94 2.21
C GLY A 129 20.86 3.96 1.90
N VAL A 130 21.23 3.67 0.66
CA VAL A 130 22.63 3.75 0.23
C VAL A 130 23.11 5.20 0.33
N ASP A 131 24.25 5.43 1.00
CA ASP A 131 24.84 6.76 1.13
C ASP A 131 25.42 7.24 -0.21
N SER A 132 24.56 7.89 -0.99
CA SER A 132 24.87 8.45 -2.29
C SER A 132 24.04 9.70 -2.53
N ASP A 133 24.56 10.63 -3.33
CA ASP A 133 23.82 11.84 -3.70
C ASP A 133 22.55 11.51 -4.48
N PHE A 134 22.58 10.46 -5.31
CA PHE A 134 21.43 9.97 -6.03
C PHE A 134 20.29 9.57 -5.07
N VAL A 135 20.56 8.75 -4.06
CA VAL A 135 19.54 8.31 -3.09
C VAL A 135 19.01 9.50 -2.28
N LYS A 136 19.88 10.40 -1.84
CA LYS A 136 19.47 11.61 -1.08
C LYS A 136 18.51 12.49 -1.88
N GLN A 137 18.68 12.55 -3.20
CA GLN A 137 17.83 13.35 -4.08
C GLN A 137 16.50 12.67 -4.44
N ASN A 138 16.47 11.33 -4.49
CA ASN A 138 15.38 10.55 -5.07
C ASN A 138 14.55 9.73 -4.07
N SER A 139 14.87 9.73 -2.77
CA SER A 139 14.14 8.94 -1.74
C SER A 139 13.13 9.75 -0.94
N LYS A 140 12.57 10.81 -1.53
CA LYS A 140 11.69 11.77 -0.85
C LYS A 140 10.38 11.16 -0.39
#